data_AF-A0A927TVU6-F1
#
_entry.id   AF-A0A927TVU6-F1
#
_cell.length_a   1.000
_cell.length_b   1.000
_cell.length_c   1.000
_cell.angle_alpha   90.00
_cell.angle_beta   90.00
_cell.angle_gamma   90.00
#
_symmetry.space_group_name_H-M   'P 1'
#
loop_
_entity.id
_entity.type
_entity.pdbx_description
1 polymer ?
#
loop_
_entity_poly.entity_id
_entity_poly.type
_entity_poly.pdbx_seq_one_letter_code
_entity_poly.pdbx_strand_id
1 'polypeptide(L)'
;MDSFLIFFYILDQCYVPDQEDDLGGFLGAISPELWDDGKPMDRAVLNDWEKKCEKETINNQNIIEKIIEFLESYEKQFGFNFFNTKERLITLNENAIVENAIVKAKTMLKIFSYD
;
A
#
# COMPACT_ATOMS: atom_id res chain seq x y z
N MET A 1 -2.62 -2.17 11.01
CA MET A 1 -1.83 -0.96 10.68
C MET A 1 -0.46 -1.27 10.05
N ASP A 2 0.41 -2.08 10.67
CA ASP A 2 1.78 -2.32 10.16
C ASP A 2 1.84 -2.74 8.68
N SER A 3 1.09 -3.78 8.29
CA SER A 3 1.03 -4.24 6.90
C SER A 3 0.42 -3.21 5.95
N PHE A 4 -0.48 -2.37 6.45
CA PHE A 4 -1.12 -1.31 5.67
C PHE A 4 -0.15 -0.15 5.36
N LEU A 5 0.69 0.23 6.33
CA LEU A 5 1.75 1.23 6.10
C LEU A 5 2.79 0.70 5.11
N ILE A 6 3.15 -0.58 5.20
CA ILE A 6 4.04 -1.22 4.22
C ILE A 6 3.39 -1.21 2.84
N PHE A 7 2.12 -1.60 2.74
CA PHE A 7 1.31 -1.50 1.53
C PHE A 7 1.37 -0.09 0.91
N PHE A 8 1.09 0.95 1.69
CA PHE A 8 1.16 2.34 1.24
C PHE A 8 2.55 2.70 0.70
N TYR A 9 3.61 2.42 1.45
CA TYR A 9 4.96 2.82 1.06
C TYR A 9 5.54 2.01 -0.10
N ILE A 10 5.03 0.81 -0.38
CA ILE A 10 5.36 0.08 -1.60
C ILE A 10 4.72 0.76 -2.81
N LEU A 11 3.44 1.13 -2.69
CA LEU A 11 2.70 1.82 -3.74
C LEU A 11 3.26 3.22 -4.02
N ASP A 12 3.61 3.97 -2.98
CA ASP A 12 4.30 5.28 -3.08
C ASP A 12 5.59 5.17 -3.90
N GLN A 13 6.40 4.12 -3.67
CA GLN A 13 7.61 3.87 -4.45
C GLN A 13 7.33 3.52 -5.92
N CYS A 14 6.14 2.97 -6.22
CA CYS A 14 5.72 2.67 -7.59
C CYS A 14 5.18 3.92 -8.29
N TYR A 15 4.64 4.89 -7.56
CA TYR A 15 4.10 6.13 -8.12
C TYR A 15 5.17 7.07 -8.67
N VAL A 16 6.32 7.20 -7.97
CA VAL A 16 7.36 8.19 -8.28
C VAL A 16 7.76 8.24 -9.77
N PRO A 17 7.97 7.10 -10.47
CA PRO A 17 8.50 7.12 -11.83
C PRO A 17 7.44 7.35 -12.91
N ASP A 18 6.23 6.82 -12.72
CA ASP A 18 5.20 6.77 -13.76
C ASP A 18 4.06 7.76 -13.51
N GLN A 19 3.89 8.23 -12.27
CA GLN A 19 2.86 9.18 -11.84
C GLN A 19 1.46 8.82 -12.35
N GLU A 20 1.13 7.52 -12.33
CA GLU A 20 -0.17 7.00 -12.77
C GLU A 20 -1.31 7.70 -12.00
N ASP A 21 -2.21 8.38 -12.73
CA ASP A 21 -3.23 9.28 -12.14
C ASP A 21 -4.09 8.57 -11.08
N ASP A 22 -4.55 7.35 -11.39
CA ASP A 22 -5.37 6.53 -10.50
C ASP A 22 -4.60 6.12 -9.24
N LEU A 23 -3.31 5.80 -9.36
CA LEU A 23 -2.45 5.52 -8.22
C LEU A 23 -2.24 6.80 -7.37
N GLY A 24 -2.03 7.95 -8.00
CA GLY A 24 -1.86 9.23 -7.31
C GLY A 24 -3.10 9.61 -6.50
N GLY A 25 -4.29 9.51 -7.11
CA GLY A 25 -5.56 9.73 -6.42
C GLY A 25 -5.79 8.73 -5.28
N PHE A 26 -5.49 7.45 -5.53
CA PHE A 26 -5.59 6.40 -4.52
C PHE A 26 -4.68 6.66 -3.33
N LEU A 27 -3.38 6.94 -3.56
CA LEU A 27 -2.40 7.26 -2.52
C LEU A 27 -2.79 8.50 -1.72
N GLY A 28 -3.33 9.53 -2.37
CA GLY A 28 -3.84 10.73 -1.70
C GLY A 28 -4.95 10.41 -0.70
N ALA A 29 -5.84 9.45 -1.03
CA ALA A 29 -6.92 9.05 -0.13
C ALA A 29 -6.45 8.25 1.09
N ILE A 30 -5.33 7.54 0.97
CA ILE A 30 -4.85 6.63 2.02
C ILE A 30 -3.55 7.07 2.70
N SER A 31 -3.03 8.25 2.36
CA SER A 31 -1.74 8.69 2.87
C SER A 31 -1.75 8.83 4.40
N PRO A 32 -0.84 8.14 5.11
CA PRO A 32 -0.68 8.25 6.54
C PRO A 32 0.00 9.57 6.94
N GLU A 33 0.48 10.37 5.99
CA GLU A 33 1.24 11.60 6.25
C GLU A 33 0.37 12.86 6.19
N LEU A 34 -0.90 12.75 5.78
CA LEU A 34 -1.78 13.90 5.61
C LEU A 34 -2.51 14.34 6.88
N TRP A 35 -2.73 13.42 7.82
CA TRP A 35 -3.51 13.67 9.04
C TRP A 35 -2.64 13.53 10.29
N ASP A 36 -2.98 14.29 11.33
CA ASP A 36 -2.26 14.30 12.61
C ASP A 36 -2.36 12.98 13.40
N ASP A 37 -3.23 12.05 12.99
CA ASP A 37 -3.38 10.73 13.63
C ASP A 37 -2.70 9.59 12.84
N GLY A 38 -2.07 9.91 11.70
CA GLY A 38 -1.41 8.94 10.84
C GLY A 38 -2.37 8.01 10.08
N LYS A 39 -3.69 8.17 10.23
CA LYS A 39 -4.69 7.28 9.66
C LYS A 39 -5.08 7.75 8.25
N PRO A 40 -5.46 6.82 7.34
CA PRO A 40 -5.93 7.19 6.02
C PRO A 40 -7.23 8.01 6.12
N MET A 41 -7.42 8.93 5.18
CA MET A 41 -8.67 9.67 5.04
C MET A 41 -9.82 8.70 4.75
N ASP A 42 -9.59 7.80 3.80
CA ASP A 42 -10.51 6.72 3.48
C ASP A 42 -10.19 5.46 4.28
N ARG A 43 -10.92 5.30 5.39
CA ARG A 43 -10.82 4.10 6.24
C ARG A 43 -11.42 2.85 5.60
N ALA A 44 -12.21 2.97 4.52
CA ALA A 44 -12.75 1.79 3.83
C ALA A 44 -11.63 0.98 3.19
N VAL A 45 -10.62 1.65 2.61
CA VAL A 45 -9.45 0.98 2.01
C VAL A 45 -8.65 0.22 3.06
N LEU A 46 -8.47 0.81 4.25
CA LEU A 46 -7.84 0.11 5.39
C LEU A 46 -8.64 -1.14 5.78
N ASN A 47 -9.95 -1.01 5.94
CA ASN A 47 -10.81 -2.15 6.31
C ASN A 47 -10.80 -3.25 5.25
N ASP A 48 -10.80 -2.88 3.96
CA ASP A 48 -10.76 -3.84 2.86
C ASP A 48 -9.41 -4.57 2.81
N TRP A 49 -8.30 -3.84 3.07
CA TRP A 49 -6.98 -4.44 3.18
C TRP A 49 -6.91 -5.42 4.36
N GLU A 50 -7.39 -5.02 5.54
CA GLU A 50 -7.40 -5.88 6.72
C GLU A 50 -8.24 -7.14 6.49
N LYS A 51 -9.41 -7.01 5.84
CA LYS A 51 -10.27 -8.15 5.48
C LYS A 51 -9.60 -9.07 4.44
N LYS A 52 -8.85 -8.51 3.49
CA LYS A 52 -8.08 -9.29 2.50
C LYS A 52 -6.98 -10.11 3.18
N CYS A 53 -6.33 -9.54 4.19
CA CYS A 53 -5.23 -10.15 4.93
C CYS A 53 -5.66 -11.03 6.12
N GLU A 54 -6.93 -11.01 6.52
CA GLU A 54 -7.44 -11.68 7.73
C GLU A 54 -7.04 -13.17 7.85
N LYS A 55 -6.94 -13.86 6.72
CA LYS A 55 -6.68 -15.31 6.67
C LYS A 55 -5.21 -15.69 6.64
N GLU A 56 -4.30 -14.73 6.52
CA GLU A 56 -2.87 -15.00 6.30
C GLU A 56 -1.99 -13.93 6.96
N THR A 57 -0.95 -14.38 7.66
CA THR A 57 0.07 -13.45 8.19
C THR A 57 0.88 -12.84 7.05
N ILE A 58 0.78 -11.53 6.90
CA ILE A 58 1.54 -10.77 5.90
C ILE A 58 2.99 -10.63 6.33
N ASN A 59 3.92 -10.93 5.42
CA ASN A 59 5.36 -10.88 5.61
C ASN A 59 6.06 -10.46 4.31
N ASN A 60 7.39 -10.37 4.35
CA ASN A 60 8.19 -9.89 3.23
C ASN A 60 8.11 -10.79 1.99
N GLN A 61 7.76 -12.06 2.16
CA GLN A 61 7.66 -13.04 1.07
C GLN A 61 6.33 -12.99 0.33
N ASN A 62 5.24 -12.54 0.98
CA ASN A 62 3.89 -12.54 0.38
C ASN A 62 3.28 -11.15 0.17
N ILE A 63 3.85 -10.08 0.74
CA ILE A 63 3.26 -8.74 0.69
C ILE A 63 3.03 -8.24 -0.75
N ILE A 64 3.95 -8.48 -1.68
CA ILE A 64 3.83 -8.02 -3.07
C ILE A 64 2.69 -8.73 -3.79
N GLU A 65 2.60 -10.06 -3.67
CA GLU A 65 1.50 -10.84 -4.22
C GLU A 65 0.16 -10.34 -3.69
N LYS A 66 0.05 -10.08 -2.37
CA LYS A 66 -1.18 -9.56 -1.76
C LYS A 66 -1.55 -8.15 -2.21
N ILE A 67 -0.56 -7.28 -2.44
CA ILE A 67 -0.80 -5.97 -3.04
C ILE A 67 -1.38 -6.13 -4.43
N ILE A 68 -0.78 -6.96 -5.29
CA ILE A 68 -1.26 -7.19 -6.65
C ILE A 68 -2.70 -7.72 -6.63
N GLU A 69 -2.98 -8.76 -5.83
CA GLU A 69 -4.34 -9.31 -5.68
C GLU A 69 -5.36 -8.26 -5.20
N PHE A 70 -4.95 -7.34 -4.32
CA PHE A 70 -5.78 -6.26 -3.82
C PHE A 70 -6.08 -5.24 -4.92
N LEU A 71 -5.05 -4.76 -5.63
CA LEU A 71 -5.18 -3.83 -6.74
C LEU A 71 -6.10 -4.40 -7.83
N GLU A 72 -5.91 -5.66 -8.22
CA GLU A 72 -6.79 -6.32 -9.19
C GLU A 72 -8.26 -6.39 -8.75
N SER A 73 -8.50 -6.54 -7.45
CA SER A 73 -9.86 -6.52 -6.90
C SER A 73 -10.47 -5.12 -7.03
N TYR A 74 -9.68 -4.07 -6.76
CA TYR A 74 -10.10 -2.69 -6.87
C TYR A 74 -10.32 -2.22 -8.32
N GLU A 75 -9.48 -2.66 -9.26
CA GLU A 75 -9.69 -2.42 -10.70
C GLU A 75 -11.04 -3.02 -11.14
N LYS A 76 -11.32 -4.27 -10.75
CA LYS A 76 -12.57 -4.98 -11.10
C LYS A 76 -13.81 -4.34 -10.48
N GLN A 77 -13.70 -3.87 -9.24
CA GLN A 77 -14.85 -3.39 -8.47
C GLN A 77 -15.17 -1.91 -8.71
N PHE A 78 -14.14 -1.08 -8.89
CA PHE A 78 -14.28 0.38 -8.91
C PHE A 78 -13.79 1.02 -10.20
N GLY A 79 -13.17 0.25 -11.11
CA GLY A 79 -12.73 0.74 -12.42
C GLY A 79 -11.41 1.51 -12.40
N PHE A 80 -10.62 1.41 -11.32
CA PHE A 80 -9.25 1.90 -11.30
C PHE A 80 -8.40 1.19 -12.37
N ASN A 81 -7.32 1.85 -12.77
CA ASN A 81 -6.28 1.30 -13.62
C ASN A 81 -4.94 1.38 -12.89
N PHE A 82 -4.45 0.21 -12.45
CA PHE A 82 -3.15 0.06 -11.80
C PHE A 82 -2.15 -0.72 -12.66
N PHE A 83 -2.31 -0.67 -13.99
CA PHE A 83 -1.53 -1.48 -14.92
C PHE A 83 -0.02 -1.27 -14.75
N ASN A 84 0.46 -0.01 -14.78
CA ASN A 84 1.90 0.27 -14.68
C ASN A 84 2.42 -0.08 -13.28
N THR A 85 1.60 0.21 -12.27
CA THR A 85 1.91 -0.14 -10.87
C THR A 85 2.12 -1.64 -10.71
N LYS A 86 1.23 -2.48 -11.23
CA LYS A 86 1.36 -3.94 -11.17
C LYS A 86 2.54 -4.46 -11.97
N GLU A 87 2.78 -3.95 -13.19
CA GLU A 87 3.96 -4.30 -13.99
C GLU A 87 5.26 -3.99 -13.23
N ARG A 88 5.30 -2.87 -12.49
CA ARG A 88 6.43 -2.52 -11.62
C ARG A 88 6.63 -3.52 -10.49
N LEU A 89 5.55 -3.85 -9.80
CA LEU A 89 5.58 -4.78 -8.67
C LEU A 89 6.10 -6.16 -9.11
N ILE A 90 5.80 -6.59 -10.33
CA ILE A 90 6.27 -7.86 -10.90
C ILE A 90 7.76 -7.80 -11.31
N THR A 91 8.23 -6.65 -11.80
CA THR A 91 9.55 -6.53 -12.44
C THR A 91 10.68 -6.10 -11.48
N LEU A 92 10.35 -5.52 -10.33
CA LEU A 92 11.35 -5.02 -9.39
C LEU A 92 11.94 -6.11 -8.50
N ASN A 93 13.20 -5.92 -8.09
CA ASN A 93 13.82 -6.73 -7.04
C ASN A 93 13.06 -6.49 -5.72
N GLU A 94 12.15 -7.41 -5.42
CA GLU A 94 11.18 -7.36 -4.31
C GLU A 94 11.83 -6.92 -2.98
N ASN A 95 13.06 -7.36 -2.73
CA ASN A 95 13.75 -7.14 -1.45
C ASN A 95 13.98 -5.66 -1.13
N ALA A 96 14.46 -4.85 -2.09
CA ALA A 96 14.83 -3.46 -1.79
C ALA A 96 13.62 -2.57 -1.53
N ILE A 97 12.53 -2.76 -2.29
CA ILE A 97 11.30 -1.96 -2.16
C ILE A 97 10.57 -2.30 -0.87
N VAL A 98 10.48 -3.60 -0.55
CA VAL A 98 9.87 -4.07 0.69
C VAL A 98 10.67 -3.60 1.89
N GLU A 99 12.01 -3.70 1.87
CA GLU A 99 12.87 -3.20 2.95
C GLU A 99 12.70 -1.69 3.19
N ASN A 100 12.73 -0.88 2.12
CA ASN A 100 12.50 0.56 2.22
C ASN A 100 11.13 0.89 2.80
N ALA A 101 10.08 0.18 2.35
CA ALA A 101 8.73 0.35 2.85
C ALA A 101 8.62 -0.01 4.34
N ILE A 102 9.28 -1.08 4.78
CA ILE A 102 9.33 -1.48 6.19
C ILE A 102 10.01 -0.41 7.04
N VAL A 103 11.11 0.20 6.57
CA VAL A 103 11.80 1.28 7.30
C VAL A 103 10.90 2.50 7.45
N LYS A 104 10.20 2.92 6.38
CA LYS A 104 9.25 4.03 6.43
C LYS A 104 8.07 3.70 7.37
N ALA A 105 7.47 2.52 7.24
CA ALA A 105 6.38 2.07 8.09
C ALA A 105 6.76 2.06 9.58
N LYS A 106 7.95 1.52 9.93
CA LYS A 106 8.47 1.55 11.29
C LYS A 106 8.69 2.97 11.83
N THR A 107 9.04 3.91 10.96
CA THR A 107 9.17 5.32 11.34
C THR A 107 7.80 5.89 11.69
N MET A 108 6.79 5.66 10.85
CA MET A 108 5.42 6.10 11.13
C MET A 108 4.84 5.50 12.40
N LEU A 109 5.03 4.19 12.64
CA LEU A 109 4.58 3.51 13.87
C LEU A 109 5.22 4.06 15.15
N LYS A 110 6.39 4.70 15.05
CA LYS A 110 7.05 5.37 16.19
C LYS A 110 6.54 6.79 16.41
N ILE A 111 6.14 7.47 15.34
CA ILE A 111 5.62 8.84 15.38
C ILE A 111 4.20 8.82 15.95
N PHE A 112 3.38 7.88 15.50
CA PHE A 112 1.98 7.78 15.87
C PHE A 112 1.75 6.56 16.76
N SER A 113 1.10 6.77 17.90
CA SER A 113 0.55 5.68 18.71
C SER A 113 -0.74 5.21 18.04
N TYR A 114 -0.62 4.34 17.05
CA TYR A 114 -1.77 3.70 16.44
C TYR A 114 -2.43 2.78 17.48
N ASP A 115 -3.58 3.21 18.01
CA ASP A 115 -4.48 2.41 18.86
C ASP A 115 -5.14 1.25 18.10
#